data_AF-A0A0F4GDQ6-F1
#
_entry.id   AF-A0A0F4GDQ6-F1
#
_cell.length_a   1.000
_cell.length_b   1.000
_cell.length_c   1.000
_cell.angle_alpha   90.00
_cell.angle_beta   90.00
_cell.angle_gamma   90.00
#
_symmetry.space_group_name_H-M   'P 1'
#
loop_
_entity.id
_entity.type
_entity.pdbx_description
1 polymer ?
#
loop_
_entity_poly.entity_id
_entity_poly.type
_entity_poly.pdbx_seq_one_letter_code
_entity_poly.pdbx_strand_id
1 'polypeptide(L)'
;MTTSMTQPEIFSRDHTLSEEKDTPGSGIEDMQSEEDGSEGGFEEEPPYSAQELGEMFADFYRFLATLHYDPQDLKIPPPEGWNITDLPSSIVEKKSEFMVKVMRHLPYSSNARKSTQVDLQCILIDYVAPEQHERAACQQEIAFDGLGADGFSVQDEAHLLLVAWGYESCGCNLILDISEGVVIEDIIRVAMYPSMDVRGYFERQKEKYRSLEILVCPGREVWLATTSKAHEVSAREERGGSITEKEVRAQEEEWGTELDELFVKQMWRQYGWPEAFRREEAVEAIEAFMARHSKRRYGWQEAHQ
;
A
#
# COMPACT_ATOMS: atom_id res chain seq x y z
N MET A 1 -31.44 -26.04 23.18
CA MET A 1 -30.64 -25.77 24.38
C MET A 1 -29.47 -24.91 23.95
N THR A 2 -29.20 -23.91 24.77
CA THR A 2 -28.41 -22.70 24.54
C THR A 2 -26.92 -22.94 24.33
N THR A 3 -26.36 -22.03 23.53
CA THR A 3 -24.97 -21.70 23.24
C THR A 3 -24.06 -21.59 24.47
N SER A 4 -22.77 -21.94 24.31
CA SER A 4 -21.68 -21.28 25.03
C SER A 4 -20.36 -21.48 24.27
N MET A 5 -19.92 -20.42 23.59
CA MET A 5 -18.53 -20.22 23.20
C MET A 5 -17.89 -19.31 24.25
N THR A 6 -16.74 -19.72 24.78
CA THR A 6 -15.96 -18.95 25.74
C THR A 6 -14.87 -18.19 24.99
N GLN A 7 -14.95 -16.85 25.02
CA GLN A 7 -13.84 -15.96 24.66
C GLN A 7 -12.85 -15.84 25.84
N PRO A 8 -11.55 -15.59 25.61
CA PRO A 8 -10.66 -15.11 26.65
C PRO A 8 -10.67 -13.57 26.75
N GLU A 9 -10.67 -13.11 28.00
CA GLU A 9 -10.78 -11.73 28.47
C GLU A 9 -9.54 -10.88 28.15
N ILE A 10 -9.78 -9.62 27.76
CA ILE A 10 -8.77 -8.56 27.69
C ILE A 10 -8.94 -7.64 28.90
N PHE A 11 -7.81 -7.40 29.56
CA PHE A 11 -7.53 -6.49 30.67
C PHE A 11 -8.55 -5.37 30.94
N SER A 12 -9.19 -5.47 32.10
CA SER A 12 -9.87 -4.38 32.80
C SER A 12 -8.83 -3.46 33.47
N ARG A 13 -8.96 -2.15 33.28
CA ARG A 13 -8.17 -1.13 33.99
C ARG A 13 -9.12 -0.31 34.85
N ASP A 14 -8.87 -0.37 36.16
CA ASP A 14 -9.63 0.28 37.22
C ASP A 14 -9.77 1.80 37.03
N HIS A 15 -11.00 2.30 37.09
CA HIS A 15 -11.29 3.70 37.41
C HIS A 15 -11.80 3.77 38.84
N THR A 16 -10.95 4.27 39.73
CA THR A 16 -11.33 4.66 41.10
C THR A 16 -11.89 6.08 41.05
N LEU A 17 -13.15 6.22 41.43
CA LEU A 17 -13.84 7.48 41.72
C LEU A 17 -13.38 8.01 43.08
N SER A 18 -13.06 9.30 43.17
CA SER A 18 -13.10 10.05 44.41
C SER A 18 -13.82 11.38 44.18
N GLU A 19 -14.94 11.53 44.87
CA GLU A 19 -15.79 12.72 44.95
C GLU A 19 -15.09 13.85 45.71
N GLU A 20 -15.26 15.11 45.27
CA GLU A 20 -15.31 16.27 46.18
C GLU A 20 -16.37 17.29 45.68
N LYS A 21 -16.99 17.96 46.66
CA LYS A 21 -18.26 18.72 46.60
C LYS A 21 -18.09 20.25 46.51
N ASP A 22 -19.15 20.87 45.96
CA ASP A 22 -19.81 22.16 46.28
C ASP A 22 -19.10 23.54 46.13
N THR A 23 -19.52 24.27 45.07
CA THR A 23 -19.97 25.70 44.87
C THR A 23 -19.76 26.84 45.90
N PRO A 24 -20.05 28.15 45.58
CA PRO A 24 -20.03 28.94 44.32
C PRO A 24 -19.36 30.35 44.46
N GLY A 25 -19.17 31.11 43.37
CA GLY A 25 -18.70 32.51 43.45
C GLY A 25 -18.89 33.35 42.18
N SER A 26 -19.63 34.45 42.32
CA SER A 26 -20.04 35.48 41.34
C SER A 26 -18.90 36.39 40.88
N GLY A 27 -18.95 36.87 39.62
CA GLY A 27 -18.15 38.01 39.15
C GLY A 27 -18.31 38.29 37.66
N ILE A 28 -19.02 39.37 37.32
CA ILE A 28 -19.16 39.96 35.98
C ILE A 28 -17.97 40.89 35.76
N GLU A 29 -17.22 40.77 34.67
CA GLU A 29 -16.52 41.92 34.06
C GLU A 29 -16.53 41.82 32.52
N ASP A 30 -17.18 42.79 31.90
CA ASP A 30 -17.05 43.14 30.49
C ASP A 30 -15.62 43.66 30.22
N MET A 31 -14.93 43.08 29.25
CA MET A 31 -13.74 43.68 28.63
C MET A 31 -13.88 43.62 27.11
N GLN A 32 -14.21 44.78 26.53
CA GLN A 32 -14.00 45.08 25.13
C GLN A 32 -12.55 45.50 24.92
N SER A 33 -11.82 44.77 24.07
CA SER A 33 -10.60 45.18 23.34
C SER A 33 -10.16 43.99 22.51
N GLU A 34 -9.65 44.05 21.30
CA GLU A 34 -9.39 45.08 20.29
C GLU A 34 -9.15 44.23 19.02
N GLU A 35 -9.59 44.69 17.85
CA GLU A 35 -9.18 44.09 16.59
C GLU A 35 -7.68 44.27 16.43
N ASP A 36 -6.90 43.18 16.48
CA ASP A 36 -5.59 43.13 15.83
C ASP A 36 -5.16 41.68 15.59
N GLY A 37 -4.44 41.48 14.50
CA GLY A 37 -3.81 40.21 14.16
C GLY A 37 -4.56 39.43 13.10
N SER A 38 -4.47 39.90 11.86
CA SER A 38 -4.48 39.03 10.68
C SER A 38 -3.67 37.77 11.00
N GLU A 39 -4.34 36.64 11.25
CA GLU A 39 -3.73 35.32 11.15
C GLU A 39 -3.30 35.17 9.69
N GLY A 40 -2.09 35.66 9.38
CA GLY A 40 -1.35 35.20 8.23
C GLY A 40 -1.14 33.72 8.46
N GLY A 41 -2.02 32.90 7.87
CA GLY A 41 -1.86 31.46 7.83
C GLY A 41 -0.47 31.19 7.31
N PHE A 42 0.42 30.72 8.18
CA PHE A 42 1.67 30.13 7.76
C PHE A 42 1.25 28.84 7.05
N GLU A 43 1.06 28.92 5.73
CA GLU A 43 1.12 27.71 4.90
C GLU A 43 2.53 27.17 5.12
N GLU A 44 2.66 26.18 6.00
CA GLU A 44 3.93 25.49 6.20
C GLU A 44 4.39 24.95 4.85
N GLU A 45 5.64 25.22 4.49
CA GLU A 45 6.18 24.73 3.22
C GLU A 45 6.10 23.19 3.20
N PRO A 46 5.67 22.58 2.07
CA PRO A 46 5.60 21.14 1.95
C PRO A 46 6.92 20.46 2.34
N PRO A 47 6.92 19.35 3.09
CA PRO A 47 8.13 18.70 3.60
C PRO A 47 9.09 18.21 2.52
N TYR A 48 8.59 17.98 1.30
CA TYR A 48 9.34 17.49 0.16
C TYR A 48 9.07 18.32 -1.07
N SER A 49 10.09 18.52 -1.90
CA SER A 49 9.90 19.05 -3.25
C SER A 49 9.29 17.99 -4.19
N ALA A 50 8.70 18.46 -5.29
CA ALA A 50 8.17 17.57 -6.34
C ALA A 50 9.23 16.62 -6.91
N GLN A 51 10.48 17.07 -7.00
CA GLN A 51 11.57 16.23 -7.50
C GLN A 51 11.97 15.17 -6.48
N GLU A 52 12.06 15.51 -5.20
CA GLU A 52 12.37 14.53 -4.14
C GLU A 52 11.30 13.44 -4.06
N LEU A 53 10.01 13.80 -4.14
CA LEU A 53 8.92 12.83 -4.21
C LEU A 53 9.07 11.94 -5.46
N GLY A 54 9.29 12.54 -6.64
CA GLY A 54 9.54 11.80 -7.87
C GLY A 54 10.70 10.79 -7.76
N GLU A 55 11.81 11.20 -7.13
CA GLU A 55 12.98 10.35 -6.91
C GLU A 55 12.70 9.20 -5.95
N MET A 56 11.95 9.43 -4.86
CA MET A 56 11.57 8.37 -3.91
C MET A 56 10.70 7.30 -4.55
N PHE A 57 9.70 7.71 -5.33
CA PHE A 57 8.85 6.78 -6.07
C PHE A 57 9.64 6.03 -7.14
N ALA A 58 10.54 6.71 -7.85
CA ALA A 58 11.35 6.08 -8.89
C ALA A 58 12.34 5.07 -8.31
N ASP A 59 12.92 5.36 -7.16
CA ASP A 59 13.76 4.42 -6.42
C ASP A 59 12.97 3.18 -5.99
N PHE A 60 11.76 3.36 -5.45
CA PHE A 60 10.88 2.24 -5.08
C PHE A 60 10.50 1.37 -6.29
N TYR A 61 10.05 1.96 -7.41
CA TYR A 61 9.67 1.18 -8.59
C TYR A 61 10.86 0.49 -9.26
N ARG A 62 12.06 1.11 -9.26
CA ARG A 62 13.29 0.43 -9.70
C ARG A 62 13.61 -0.76 -8.83
N PHE A 63 13.41 -0.66 -7.51
CA PHE A 63 13.52 -1.81 -6.62
C PHE A 63 12.53 -2.92 -7.01
N LEU A 64 11.24 -2.60 -7.25
CA LEU A 64 10.26 -3.61 -7.70
C LEU A 64 10.66 -4.27 -9.04
N ALA A 65 11.31 -3.52 -9.93
CA ALA A 65 11.83 -4.04 -11.20
C ALA A 65 12.97 -5.04 -11.02
N THR A 66 13.73 -4.98 -9.92
CA THR A 66 14.71 -6.03 -9.59
C THR A 66 14.05 -7.34 -9.15
N LEU A 67 12.78 -7.29 -8.75
CA LEU A 67 12.08 -8.41 -8.16
C LEU A 67 11.06 -9.05 -9.11
N HIS A 68 10.09 -8.28 -9.60
CA HIS A 68 8.97 -8.84 -10.36
C HIS A 68 8.40 -7.94 -11.45
N TYR A 69 8.63 -6.62 -11.43
CA TYR A 69 8.21 -5.74 -12.52
C TYR A 69 9.11 -5.92 -13.74
N ASP A 70 8.54 -5.76 -14.93
CA ASP A 70 9.33 -5.55 -16.14
C ASP A 70 9.91 -4.12 -16.14
N PRO A 71 11.24 -3.94 -16.19
CA PRO A 71 11.83 -2.62 -16.28
C PRO A 71 11.36 -1.80 -17.49
N GLN A 72 10.88 -2.46 -18.56
CA GLN A 72 10.35 -1.78 -19.75
C GLN A 72 9.00 -1.11 -19.51
N ASP A 73 8.26 -1.55 -18.49
CA ASP A 73 6.95 -0.96 -18.16
C ASP A 73 7.11 0.35 -17.38
N LEU A 74 8.27 0.60 -16.76
CA LEU A 74 8.55 1.77 -15.94
C LEU A 74 8.80 3.03 -16.80
N LYS A 75 7.91 4.01 -16.67
CA LYS A 75 7.97 5.32 -17.33
C LYS A 75 8.61 6.35 -16.39
N ILE A 76 9.84 6.76 -16.70
CA ILE A 76 10.55 7.79 -15.95
C ILE A 76 10.26 9.17 -16.57
N PRO A 77 9.89 10.18 -15.77
CA PRO A 77 9.64 11.52 -16.27
C PRO A 77 10.91 12.16 -16.84
N PRO A 78 10.80 13.02 -17.86
CA PRO A 78 11.86 13.94 -18.25
C PRO A 78 12.29 14.85 -17.09
N PRO A 79 13.49 15.46 -17.12
CA PRO A 79 13.95 16.39 -16.08
C PRO A 79 12.99 17.57 -15.83
N GLU A 80 12.29 18.03 -16.87
CA GLU A 80 11.27 19.08 -16.81
C GLU A 80 9.87 18.58 -16.40
N GLY A 81 9.72 17.27 -16.20
CA GLY A 81 8.48 16.56 -15.96
C GLY A 81 7.66 16.28 -17.22
N TRP A 82 6.62 15.45 -17.09
CA TRP A 82 5.63 15.19 -18.15
C TRP A 82 4.97 16.48 -18.65
N ASN A 83 4.44 16.51 -19.88
CA ASN A 83 3.65 17.67 -20.29
C ASN A 83 2.33 17.67 -19.53
N ILE A 84 1.83 18.85 -19.18
CA ILE A 84 0.53 18.95 -18.49
C ILE A 84 -0.62 18.36 -19.33
N THR A 85 -0.49 18.38 -20.66
CA THR A 85 -1.44 17.78 -21.60
C THR A 85 -1.42 16.26 -21.60
N ASP A 86 -0.38 15.66 -21.04
CA ASP A 86 -0.28 14.20 -20.88
C ASP A 86 -1.10 13.73 -19.68
N LEU A 87 -1.46 14.64 -18.75
CA LEU A 87 -2.23 14.34 -17.54
C LEU A 87 -3.75 14.54 -17.75
N PRO A 88 -4.62 13.85 -17.00
CA PRO A 88 -6.06 14.02 -17.08
C PRO A 88 -6.53 15.39 -16.58
N SER A 89 -7.07 16.22 -17.49
CA SER A 89 -7.60 17.55 -17.16
C SER A 89 -8.63 17.54 -16.04
N SER A 90 -9.53 16.55 -16.02
CA SER A 90 -10.57 16.40 -15.00
C SER A 90 -10.04 16.22 -13.57
N ILE A 91 -8.78 15.77 -13.44
CA ILE A 91 -8.09 15.65 -12.17
C ILE A 91 -7.24 16.91 -11.93
N VAL A 92 -6.43 17.31 -12.90
CA VAL A 92 -5.51 18.46 -12.82
C VAL A 92 -6.24 19.74 -12.39
N GLU A 93 -7.44 19.99 -12.93
CA GLU A 93 -8.26 21.17 -12.61
C GLU A 93 -8.70 21.25 -11.15
N LYS A 94 -8.67 20.14 -10.41
CA LYS A 94 -9.03 20.05 -8.99
C LYS A 94 -7.82 20.06 -8.05
N LYS A 95 -6.60 20.10 -8.58
CA LYS A 95 -5.36 19.98 -7.79
C LYS A 95 -4.68 21.33 -7.56
N SER A 96 -3.98 21.43 -6.43
CA SER A 96 -3.07 22.55 -6.16
C SER A 96 -1.96 22.63 -7.21
N GLU A 97 -1.41 23.83 -7.44
CA GLU A 97 -0.29 24.00 -8.38
C GLU A 97 0.91 23.11 -8.01
N PHE A 98 1.15 22.95 -6.71
CA PHE A 98 2.21 22.08 -6.20
C PHE A 98 1.94 20.61 -6.51
N MET A 99 0.70 20.12 -6.33
CA MET A 99 0.34 18.75 -6.70
C MET A 99 0.49 18.49 -8.20
N VAL A 100 0.06 19.44 -9.05
CA VAL A 100 0.26 19.31 -10.51
C VAL A 100 1.75 19.21 -10.84
N LYS A 101 2.61 19.98 -10.16
CA LYS A 101 4.07 19.86 -10.29
C LYS A 101 4.56 18.48 -9.84
N VAL A 102 4.06 17.94 -8.73
CA VAL A 102 4.39 16.58 -8.24
C VAL A 102 3.99 15.52 -9.27
N MET A 103 2.74 15.53 -9.76
CA MET A 103 2.26 14.59 -10.78
C MET A 103 3.16 14.57 -12.03
N ARG A 104 3.64 15.74 -12.48
CA ARG A 104 4.57 15.83 -13.62
C ARG A 104 5.93 15.17 -13.36
N HIS A 105 6.35 15.03 -12.10
CA HIS A 105 7.65 14.44 -11.72
C HIS A 105 7.52 13.03 -11.13
N LEU A 106 6.31 12.48 -11.02
CA LEU A 106 6.14 11.09 -10.61
C LEU A 106 6.48 10.13 -11.77
N PRO A 107 7.15 9.02 -11.49
CA PRO A 107 7.20 7.90 -12.43
C PRO A 107 5.85 7.19 -12.48
N TYR A 108 5.54 6.63 -13.63
CA TYR A 108 4.34 5.81 -13.84
C TYR A 108 4.73 4.43 -14.35
N SER A 109 3.83 3.46 -14.24
CA SER A 109 4.03 2.12 -14.81
C SER A 109 2.97 1.88 -15.86
N SER A 110 3.36 1.33 -17.00
CA SER A 110 2.41 0.87 -18.01
C SER A 110 1.43 -0.12 -17.37
N ASN A 111 0.14 -0.06 -17.74
CA ASN A 111 -0.85 -1.03 -17.27
C ASN A 111 -0.63 -2.41 -17.96
N ALA A 112 0.46 -3.06 -17.59
CA ALA A 112 0.81 -4.40 -18.00
C ALA A 112 0.49 -5.36 -16.85
N ARG A 113 -0.22 -6.45 -17.15
CA ARG A 113 -0.67 -7.47 -16.18
C ARG A 113 0.43 -7.98 -15.22
N LYS A 114 1.70 -7.82 -15.58
CA LYS A 114 2.85 -8.31 -14.80
C LYS A 114 3.48 -7.27 -13.88
N SER A 115 3.15 -5.98 -14.01
CA SER A 115 3.92 -4.86 -13.43
C SER A 115 3.04 -3.77 -12.83
N THR A 116 1.89 -4.12 -12.25
CA THR A 116 0.90 -3.14 -11.78
C THR A 116 0.61 -3.19 -10.28
N GLN A 117 0.95 -4.27 -9.58
CA GLN A 117 0.58 -4.44 -8.16
C GLN A 117 1.72 -4.06 -7.23
N VAL A 118 1.46 -3.20 -6.24
CA VAL A 118 2.47 -2.79 -5.23
C VAL A 118 2.23 -3.38 -3.84
N ASP A 119 1.02 -3.86 -3.61
CA ASP A 119 0.55 -4.58 -2.43
C ASP A 119 -0.66 -5.46 -2.83
N LEU A 120 -1.25 -6.17 -1.88
CA LEU A 120 -2.44 -6.99 -2.10
C LEU A 120 -3.56 -6.18 -2.76
N GLN A 121 -3.97 -6.64 -3.94
CA GLN A 121 -5.08 -6.06 -4.70
C GLN A 121 -4.97 -4.54 -4.88
N CYS A 122 -3.74 -4.01 -4.99
CA CYS A 122 -3.43 -2.58 -5.04
C CYS A 122 -2.74 -2.25 -6.38
N ILE A 123 -3.47 -1.66 -7.32
CA ILE A 123 -3.06 -1.45 -8.71
C ILE A 123 -2.62 0.00 -8.93
N LEU A 124 -1.39 0.20 -9.44
CA LEU A 124 -0.85 1.50 -9.81
C LEU A 124 -1.69 2.20 -10.88
N ILE A 125 -1.88 3.51 -10.72
CA ILE A 125 -2.54 4.35 -11.71
C ILE A 125 -1.51 5.00 -12.64
N ASP A 126 -1.71 4.82 -13.95
CA ASP A 126 -0.91 5.45 -14.99
C ASP A 126 -1.58 6.74 -15.47
N TYR A 127 -1.21 7.87 -14.87
CA TYR A 127 -1.81 9.18 -15.18
C TYR A 127 -1.33 9.77 -16.50
N VAL A 128 -0.36 9.15 -17.18
CA VAL A 128 0.12 9.60 -18.51
C VAL A 128 -0.38 8.71 -19.64
N ALA A 129 -1.20 7.71 -19.33
CA ALA A 129 -1.89 6.86 -20.30
C ALA A 129 -3.31 7.39 -20.54
N PRO A 130 -3.61 7.97 -21.71
CA PRO A 130 -4.93 8.55 -22.01
C PRO A 130 -6.10 7.59 -21.78
N GLU A 131 -5.91 6.30 -22.06
CA GLU A 131 -6.89 5.24 -21.86
C GLU A 131 -7.22 4.98 -20.37
N GLN A 132 -6.37 5.40 -19.44
CA GLN A 132 -6.60 5.28 -17.99
C GLN A 132 -7.24 6.52 -17.38
N HIS A 133 -7.29 7.65 -18.09
CA HIS A 133 -7.71 8.94 -17.52
C HIS A 133 -9.12 8.91 -16.91
N GLU A 134 -10.09 8.30 -17.59
CA GLU A 134 -11.47 8.18 -17.09
C GLU A 134 -11.53 7.28 -15.85
N ARG A 135 -10.82 6.13 -15.88
CA ARG A 135 -10.75 5.20 -14.76
C ARG A 135 -10.07 5.84 -13.55
N ALA A 136 -8.96 6.54 -13.74
CA ALA A 136 -8.24 7.26 -12.70
C ALA A 136 -9.13 8.29 -12.01
N ALA A 137 -9.90 9.07 -12.79
CA ALA A 137 -10.81 10.07 -12.25
C ALA A 137 -11.92 9.42 -11.42
N CYS A 138 -12.53 8.36 -11.94
CA CYS A 138 -13.59 7.62 -11.25
C CYS A 138 -13.09 6.96 -9.95
N GLN A 139 -11.94 6.30 -9.98
CA GLN A 139 -11.39 5.64 -8.78
C GLN A 139 -10.98 6.65 -7.70
N GLN A 140 -10.43 7.80 -8.10
CA GLN A 140 -10.07 8.85 -7.15
C GLN A 140 -11.30 9.44 -6.46
N GLU A 141 -12.40 9.67 -7.19
CA GLU A 141 -13.67 10.12 -6.60
C GLU A 141 -14.20 9.09 -5.59
N ILE A 142 -14.21 7.80 -5.95
CA ILE A 142 -14.65 6.72 -5.05
C ILE A 142 -13.78 6.64 -3.79
N ALA A 143 -12.46 6.73 -3.94
CA ALA A 143 -11.54 6.66 -2.80
C ALA A 143 -11.72 7.85 -1.85
N PHE A 144 -11.89 9.06 -2.39
CA PHE A 144 -11.98 10.27 -1.58
C PHE A 144 -13.36 10.47 -0.94
N ASP A 145 -14.43 9.99 -1.58
CA ASP A 145 -15.76 9.89 -0.95
C ASP A 145 -15.69 9.05 0.34
N GLY A 146 -14.86 8.01 0.35
CA GLY A 146 -14.58 7.20 1.54
C GLY A 146 -13.91 8.00 2.66
N LEU A 147 -12.89 8.79 2.31
CA LEU A 147 -12.14 9.63 3.26
C LEU A 147 -13.01 10.72 3.91
N GLY A 148 -14.01 11.24 3.20
CA GLY A 148 -14.93 12.24 3.75
C GLY A 148 -15.68 11.75 5.00
N ALA A 149 -15.90 10.43 5.13
CA ALA A 149 -16.50 9.83 6.32
C ALA A 149 -15.53 9.82 7.53
N ASP A 150 -14.22 9.90 7.28
CA ASP A 150 -13.15 9.87 8.27
C ASP A 150 -12.62 11.26 8.63
N GLY A 151 -13.27 12.33 8.13
CA GLY A 151 -13.01 13.71 8.54
C GLY A 151 -12.09 14.51 7.62
N PHE A 152 -11.73 13.97 6.45
CA PHE A 152 -11.03 14.74 5.41
C PHE A 152 -11.98 15.73 4.72
N SER A 153 -11.50 16.95 4.48
CA SER A 153 -12.26 18.01 3.80
C SER A 153 -11.97 18.05 2.30
N VAL A 154 -12.86 18.70 1.54
CA VAL A 154 -12.67 18.96 0.10
C VAL A 154 -11.45 19.86 -0.17
N GLN A 155 -11.06 20.70 0.80
CA GLN A 155 -9.85 21.51 0.68
C GLN A 155 -8.57 20.65 0.74
N ASP A 156 -8.61 19.53 1.46
CA ASP A 156 -7.49 18.60 1.56
C ASP A 156 -7.28 17.86 0.23
N GLU A 157 -8.36 17.58 -0.52
CA GLU A 157 -8.30 16.84 -1.80
C GLU A 157 -7.41 17.48 -2.87
N ALA A 158 -7.19 18.80 -2.81
CA ALA A 158 -6.28 19.50 -3.73
C ALA A 158 -4.81 19.10 -3.52
N HIS A 159 -4.48 18.53 -2.35
CA HIS A 159 -3.16 18.07 -1.93
C HIS A 159 -3.05 16.54 -1.85
N LEU A 160 -4.15 15.81 -2.11
CA LEU A 160 -4.17 14.35 -2.14
C LEU A 160 -4.07 13.81 -3.57
N LEU A 161 -3.41 12.67 -3.77
CA LEU A 161 -3.38 11.95 -5.05
C LEU A 161 -3.52 10.46 -4.80
N LEU A 162 -4.46 9.81 -5.50
CA LEU A 162 -4.55 8.35 -5.49
C LEU A 162 -3.43 7.78 -6.36
N VAL A 163 -2.39 7.22 -5.75
CA VAL A 163 -1.26 6.60 -6.47
C VAL A 163 -1.66 5.23 -7.02
N ALA A 164 -2.37 4.46 -6.20
CA ALA A 164 -2.82 3.12 -6.53
C ALA A 164 -4.21 2.90 -5.95
N TRP A 165 -5.06 2.18 -6.68
CA TRP A 165 -6.41 1.87 -6.26
C TRP A 165 -6.51 0.42 -5.81
N GLY A 166 -7.24 0.20 -4.73
CA GLY A 166 -7.57 -1.11 -4.21
C GLY A 166 -8.79 -1.70 -4.91
N TYR A 167 -8.85 -3.02 -5.04
CA TYR A 167 -10.09 -3.72 -5.42
C TYR A 167 -10.47 -4.78 -4.39
N GLU A 168 -11.77 -5.11 -4.36
CA GLU A 168 -12.38 -6.02 -3.39
C GLU A 168 -12.18 -5.59 -1.92
N SER A 169 -12.61 -6.44 -0.98
CA SER A 169 -12.34 -6.21 0.44
C SER A 169 -10.90 -6.59 0.74
N CYS A 170 -10.24 -5.84 1.62
CA CYS A 170 -8.81 -5.98 1.95
C CYS A 170 -7.81 -5.46 0.89
N GLY A 171 -8.28 -5.01 -0.28
CA GLY A 171 -7.45 -4.24 -1.20
C GLY A 171 -7.05 -2.88 -0.61
N CYS A 172 -5.92 -2.35 -1.06
CA CYS A 172 -5.34 -1.12 -0.51
C CYS A 172 -5.44 0.04 -1.52
N ASN A 173 -6.06 1.14 -1.10
CA ASN A 173 -5.89 2.44 -1.73
C ASN A 173 -4.62 3.09 -1.18
N LEU A 174 -3.72 3.47 -2.08
CA LEU A 174 -2.49 4.17 -1.73
C LEU A 174 -2.63 5.64 -2.09
N ILE A 175 -2.71 6.51 -1.09
CA ILE A 175 -2.97 7.93 -1.27
C ILE A 175 -1.74 8.71 -0.81
N LEU A 176 -1.25 9.61 -1.66
CA LEU A 176 -0.16 10.54 -1.34
C LEU A 176 -0.76 11.87 -0.89
N ASP A 177 -0.39 12.30 0.31
CA ASP A 177 -0.63 13.66 0.80
C ASP A 177 0.67 14.45 0.72
N ILE A 178 0.71 15.46 -0.15
CA ILE A 178 1.90 16.28 -0.35
C ILE A 178 2.02 17.42 0.65
N SER A 179 0.94 17.77 1.36
CA SER A 179 0.96 18.83 2.36
C SER A 179 1.76 18.39 3.59
N GLU A 180 1.56 17.15 4.02
CA GLU A 180 2.29 16.55 5.14
C GLU A 180 3.46 15.66 4.68
N GLY A 181 3.60 15.39 3.38
CA GLY A 181 4.66 14.51 2.86
C GLY A 181 4.49 13.06 3.32
N VAL A 182 3.24 12.59 3.42
CA VAL A 182 2.89 11.27 3.93
C VAL A 182 2.13 10.42 2.91
N VAL A 183 2.14 9.12 3.14
CA VAL A 183 1.34 8.12 2.44
C VAL A 183 0.28 7.60 3.40
N ILE A 184 -0.96 7.53 2.91
CA ILE A 184 -2.11 6.97 3.60
C ILE A 184 -2.45 5.63 2.94
N GLU A 185 -2.57 4.59 3.76
CA GLU A 185 -3.07 3.28 3.35
C GLU A 185 -4.52 3.14 3.84
N ASP A 186 -5.46 3.16 2.91
CA ASP A 186 -6.86 2.86 3.17
C ASP A 186 -7.17 1.42 2.70
N ILE A 187 -7.38 0.52 3.66
CA ILE A 187 -7.71 -0.87 3.39
C ILE A 187 -9.23 -1.00 3.27
N ILE A 188 -9.69 -1.25 2.05
CA ILE A 188 -11.09 -1.24 1.66
C ILE A 188 -11.92 -2.15 2.58
N ARG A 189 -12.91 -1.54 3.25
CA ARG A 189 -13.86 -2.18 4.19
C ARG A 189 -13.21 -2.79 5.45
N VAL A 190 -11.98 -2.41 5.77
CA VAL A 190 -11.27 -2.93 6.95
C VAL A 190 -10.86 -1.78 7.87
N ALA A 191 -9.92 -0.95 7.43
CA ALA A 191 -9.33 0.09 8.26
C ALA A 191 -8.50 1.06 7.42
N MET A 192 -8.50 2.34 7.83
CA MET A 192 -7.47 3.29 7.45
C MET A 192 -6.31 3.19 8.45
N TYR A 193 -5.10 2.96 7.95
CA TYR A 193 -3.90 2.93 8.79
C TYR A 193 -3.41 4.35 9.08
N PRO A 194 -2.66 4.56 10.17
CA PRO A 194 -1.98 5.83 10.40
C PRO A 194 -1.12 6.23 9.20
N SER A 195 -1.19 7.50 8.82
CA SER A 195 -0.33 8.05 7.78
C SER A 195 1.15 7.88 8.15
N MET A 196 1.98 7.73 7.13
CA MET A 196 3.42 7.52 7.30
C MET A 196 4.19 8.40 6.34
N ASP A 197 5.25 9.03 6.83
CA ASP A 197 6.24 9.71 5.99
C ASP A 197 6.58 8.90 4.72
N VAL A 198 6.59 9.54 3.54
CA VAL A 198 6.76 8.87 2.24
C VAL A 198 8.02 8.00 2.20
N ARG A 199 9.14 8.48 2.77
CA ARG A 199 10.40 7.72 2.81
C ARG A 199 10.27 6.52 3.74
N GLY A 200 9.71 6.74 4.93
CA GLY A 200 9.43 5.68 5.90
C GLY A 200 8.53 4.58 5.31
N TYR A 201 7.49 4.98 4.57
CA TYR A 201 6.56 4.09 3.90
C TYR A 201 7.29 3.18 2.91
N PHE A 202 8.06 3.75 1.97
CA PHE A 202 8.73 2.95 0.96
C PHE A 202 9.83 2.05 1.53
N GLU A 203 10.57 2.48 2.55
CA GLU A 203 11.55 1.59 3.20
C GLU A 203 10.88 0.42 3.93
N ARG A 204 9.76 0.67 4.62
CA ARG A 204 8.95 -0.40 5.22
C ARG A 204 8.43 -1.36 4.14
N GLN A 205 7.93 -0.82 3.03
CA GLN A 205 7.40 -1.64 1.94
C GLN A 205 8.49 -2.49 1.28
N LYS A 206 9.67 -1.92 0.99
CA LYS A 206 10.83 -2.67 0.51
C LYS A 206 11.20 -3.79 1.48
N GLU A 207 11.17 -3.54 2.79
CA GLU A 207 11.48 -4.58 3.78
C GLU A 207 10.46 -5.72 3.73
N LYS A 208 9.16 -5.45 3.59
CA LYS A 208 8.15 -6.51 3.39
C LYS A 208 8.45 -7.40 2.18
N TYR A 209 8.93 -6.82 1.07
CA TYR A 209 9.41 -7.59 -0.07
C TYR A 209 10.69 -8.39 0.25
N ARG A 210 11.69 -7.75 0.87
CA ARG A 210 12.96 -8.42 1.24
C ARG A 210 12.74 -9.58 2.21
N SER A 211 11.80 -9.44 3.14
CA SER A 211 11.44 -10.45 4.14
C SER A 211 10.53 -11.53 3.60
N LEU A 212 9.93 -11.33 2.41
CA LEU A 212 8.89 -12.18 1.80
C LEU A 212 7.59 -12.22 2.62
N GLU A 213 7.29 -11.16 3.37
CA GLU A 213 5.93 -10.89 3.85
C GLU A 213 4.99 -10.60 2.68
N ILE A 214 5.52 -10.02 1.61
CA ILE A 214 4.85 -9.90 0.32
C ILE A 214 5.46 -10.93 -0.63
N LEU A 215 4.65 -11.88 -1.06
CA LEU A 215 5.02 -12.86 -2.08
C LEU A 215 4.55 -12.39 -3.44
N VAL A 216 5.48 -12.40 -4.39
CA VAL A 216 5.23 -11.99 -5.78
C VAL A 216 5.49 -13.13 -6.74
N CYS A 217 4.72 -13.15 -7.81
CA CYS A 217 4.96 -13.94 -9.00
C CYS A 217 4.43 -13.14 -10.19
N PRO A 218 5.24 -12.82 -11.21
CA PRO A 218 4.79 -12.02 -12.36
C PRO A 218 3.49 -12.57 -12.97
N GLY A 219 2.50 -11.70 -13.15
CA GLY A 219 1.19 -12.05 -13.71
C GLY A 219 0.23 -12.76 -12.75
N ARG A 220 0.63 -13.00 -11.51
CA ARG A 220 -0.24 -13.43 -10.39
C ARG A 220 -0.53 -12.24 -9.50
N GLU A 221 -1.62 -12.34 -8.75
CA GLU A 221 -1.87 -11.37 -7.67
C GLU A 221 -0.77 -11.41 -6.62
N VAL A 222 -0.50 -10.28 -5.99
CA VAL A 222 0.35 -10.25 -4.80
C VAL A 222 -0.29 -11.07 -3.68
N TRP A 223 0.50 -11.84 -2.94
CA TRP A 223 0.04 -12.61 -1.78
C TRP A 223 0.70 -12.10 -0.50
N LEU A 224 -0.11 -11.77 0.52
CA LEU A 224 0.39 -11.45 1.85
C LEU A 224 0.59 -12.72 2.65
N ALA A 225 1.85 -13.00 2.97
CA ALA A 225 2.20 -14.16 3.76
C ALA A 225 1.68 -13.99 5.20
N THR A 226 0.98 -15.02 5.68
CA THR A 226 0.53 -15.12 7.06
C THR A 226 1.64 -15.67 7.97
N THR A 227 2.64 -16.33 7.38
CA THR A 227 3.78 -16.90 8.08
C THR A 227 4.84 -15.85 8.42
N SER A 228 5.12 -15.69 9.72
CA SER A 228 6.20 -14.81 10.18
C SER A 228 7.58 -15.41 9.92
N LYS A 229 8.62 -14.57 9.89
CA LYS A 229 10.02 -15.01 9.81
C LYS A 229 10.42 -15.94 10.96
N ALA A 230 9.89 -15.70 12.16
CA ALA A 230 10.15 -16.56 13.31
C ALA A 230 9.54 -17.95 13.11
N HIS A 231 8.30 -18.02 12.59
CA HIS A 231 7.68 -19.30 12.23
C HIS A 231 8.43 -20.02 11.11
N GLU A 232 8.94 -19.31 10.10
CA GLU A 232 9.75 -19.92 9.05
C GLU A 232 11.00 -20.62 9.61
N VAL A 233 11.72 -19.97 10.53
CA VAL A 233 12.90 -20.54 11.18
C VAL A 233 12.51 -21.77 12.00
N SER A 234 11.50 -21.67 12.86
CA SER A 234 11.04 -22.78 13.69
C SER A 234 10.56 -23.97 12.85
N ALA A 235 9.74 -23.73 11.83
CA ALA A 235 9.23 -24.78 10.95
C ALA A 235 10.36 -25.52 10.22
N ARG A 236 11.42 -24.80 9.83
CA ARG A 236 12.61 -25.39 9.20
C ARG A 236 13.42 -26.24 10.18
N GLU A 237 13.60 -25.77 11.42
CA GLU A 237 14.33 -26.50 12.47
C GLU A 237 13.59 -27.77 12.88
N GLU A 238 12.28 -27.68 13.11
CA GLU A 238 11.43 -28.82 13.48
C GLU A 238 11.38 -29.88 12.38
N ARG A 239 11.30 -29.46 11.12
CA ARG A 239 11.27 -30.39 9.98
C ARG A 239 12.63 -31.05 9.70
N GLY A 240 13.73 -30.37 9.98
CA GLY A 240 15.08 -30.89 9.72
C GLY A 240 15.41 -31.10 8.23
N GLY A 241 14.70 -30.45 7.31
CA GLY A 241 14.86 -30.65 5.87
C GLY A 241 14.14 -29.62 5.00
N SER A 242 14.43 -29.62 3.70
CA SER A 242 13.76 -28.76 2.72
C SER A 242 12.35 -29.25 2.40
N ILE A 243 11.41 -28.32 2.23
CA ILE A 243 10.06 -28.62 1.76
C ILE A 243 10.15 -29.09 0.30
N THR A 244 9.54 -30.23 0.00
CA THR A 244 9.52 -30.82 -1.34
C THR A 244 8.22 -30.50 -2.07
N GLU A 245 8.31 -30.39 -3.39
CA GLU A 245 7.14 -30.22 -4.27
C GLU A 245 6.08 -31.32 -4.07
N LYS A 246 6.50 -32.55 -3.73
CA LYS A 246 5.58 -33.66 -3.47
C LYS A 246 4.73 -33.43 -2.22
N GLU A 247 5.31 -32.88 -1.16
CA GLU A 247 4.59 -32.57 0.08
C GLU A 247 3.55 -31.48 -0.15
N VAL A 248 3.94 -30.39 -0.81
CA VAL A 248 3.04 -29.26 -1.11
C VAL A 248 1.84 -29.74 -1.93
N ARG A 249 2.07 -30.65 -2.88
CA ARG A 249 1.04 -31.24 -3.75
C ARG A 249 0.17 -32.30 -3.09
N ALA A 250 0.60 -32.83 -1.94
CA ALA A 250 -0.17 -33.83 -1.21
C ALA A 250 -1.31 -33.19 -0.40
N GLN A 251 -1.27 -31.87 -0.19
CA GLN A 251 -2.33 -31.10 0.44
C GLN A 251 -3.65 -31.18 -0.36
N GLU A 252 -4.77 -31.11 0.35
CA GLU A 252 -6.12 -31.16 -0.24
C GLU A 252 -6.86 -29.81 -0.14
N GLU A 253 -6.37 -28.91 0.72
CA GLU A 253 -6.89 -27.58 1.00
C GLU A 253 -6.82 -26.66 -0.23
N GLU A 254 -7.34 -25.44 -0.16
CA GLU A 254 -7.10 -24.45 -1.22
C GLU A 254 -5.68 -23.89 -1.14
N TRP A 255 -5.17 -23.32 -2.25
CA TRP A 255 -3.85 -22.67 -2.27
C TRP A 255 -3.75 -21.55 -1.24
N GLY A 256 -2.57 -21.39 -0.65
CA GLY A 256 -2.30 -20.34 0.34
C GLY A 256 -2.19 -20.87 1.76
N THR A 257 -1.89 -22.17 1.92
CA THR A 257 -1.56 -22.72 3.24
C THR A 257 -0.18 -22.26 3.68
N GLU A 258 0.12 -22.38 4.97
CA GLU A 258 1.47 -22.17 5.50
C GLU A 258 2.54 -22.97 4.74
N LEU A 259 2.26 -24.21 4.34
CA LEU A 259 3.20 -25.02 3.58
C LEU A 259 3.43 -24.46 2.16
N ASP A 260 2.39 -23.91 1.52
CA ASP A 260 2.51 -23.24 0.21
C ASP A 260 3.40 -22.00 0.34
N GLU A 261 3.15 -21.15 1.35
CA GLU A 261 3.94 -19.94 1.61
C GLU A 261 5.41 -20.25 1.89
N LEU A 262 5.68 -21.19 2.81
CA LEU A 262 7.04 -21.58 3.16
C LEU A 262 7.78 -22.20 1.97
N PHE A 263 7.09 -22.96 1.12
CA PHE A 263 7.69 -23.52 -0.09
C PHE A 263 8.08 -22.43 -1.09
N VAL A 264 7.19 -21.46 -1.35
CA VAL A 264 7.49 -20.32 -2.24
C VAL A 264 8.66 -19.50 -1.68
N LYS A 265 8.65 -19.21 -0.37
CA LYS A 265 9.76 -18.52 0.30
C LYS A 265 11.08 -19.27 0.13
N GLN A 266 11.10 -20.57 0.41
CA GLN A 266 12.27 -21.42 0.25
C GLN A 266 12.80 -21.36 -1.19
N MET A 267 11.91 -21.49 -2.17
CA MET A 267 12.28 -21.48 -3.58
C MET A 267 12.88 -20.12 -3.97
N TRP A 268 12.26 -18.98 -3.64
CA TRP A 268 12.83 -17.66 -3.92
C TRP A 268 14.21 -17.48 -3.28
N ARG A 269 14.40 -17.92 -2.04
CA ARG A 269 15.70 -17.86 -1.35
C ARG A 269 16.77 -18.72 -2.04
N GLN A 270 16.43 -19.89 -2.58
CA GLN A 270 17.36 -20.74 -3.35
C GLN A 270 17.85 -20.06 -4.63
N TYR A 271 17.05 -19.17 -5.20
CA TYR A 271 17.43 -18.33 -6.34
C TYR A 271 18.08 -17.00 -5.94
N GLY A 272 18.42 -16.79 -4.66
CA GLY A 272 19.21 -15.65 -4.21
C GLY A 272 18.42 -14.42 -3.76
N TRP A 273 17.13 -14.57 -3.46
CA TRP A 273 16.29 -13.46 -3.00
C TRP A 273 16.81 -12.77 -1.71
N PRO A 274 16.77 -11.42 -1.62
CA PRO A 274 16.43 -10.46 -2.68
C PRO A 274 17.65 -9.98 -3.48
N GLU A 275 18.86 -10.02 -2.92
CA GLU A 275 20.02 -9.27 -3.44
C GLU A 275 20.68 -9.91 -4.68
N ALA A 276 20.79 -11.24 -4.71
CA ALA A 276 21.42 -11.98 -5.81
C ALA A 276 20.37 -12.74 -6.62
N PHE A 277 19.18 -12.15 -6.75
CA PHE A 277 18.01 -12.86 -7.23
C PHE A 277 18.09 -13.16 -8.72
N ARG A 278 18.15 -14.45 -9.06
CA ARG A 278 18.07 -14.95 -10.44
C ARG A 278 16.61 -14.99 -10.89
N ARG A 279 16.03 -13.81 -11.09
CA ARG A 279 14.60 -13.57 -11.35
C ARG A 279 14.03 -14.48 -12.43
N GLU A 280 14.64 -14.51 -13.61
CA GLU A 280 14.10 -15.26 -14.76
C GLU A 280 14.02 -16.76 -14.48
N GLU A 281 15.09 -17.36 -13.95
CA GLU A 281 15.13 -18.79 -13.57
C GLU A 281 14.09 -19.12 -12.51
N ALA A 282 13.94 -18.23 -11.54
CA ALA A 282 13.06 -18.43 -10.41
C ALA A 282 11.58 -18.31 -10.81
N VAL A 283 11.25 -17.35 -11.70
CA VAL A 283 9.91 -17.18 -12.28
C VAL A 283 9.55 -18.40 -13.14
N GLU A 284 10.46 -18.88 -13.98
CA GLU A 284 10.25 -20.11 -14.76
C GLU A 284 9.98 -21.32 -13.83
N ALA A 285 10.74 -21.44 -12.74
CA ALA A 285 10.56 -22.52 -11.77
C ALA A 285 9.19 -22.49 -11.09
N ILE A 286 8.73 -21.31 -10.63
CA ILE A 286 7.40 -21.21 -10.00
C ILE A 286 6.29 -21.40 -11.03
N GLU A 287 6.39 -20.85 -12.23
CA GLU A 287 5.40 -21.04 -13.28
C GLU A 287 5.25 -22.52 -13.64
N ALA A 288 6.37 -23.24 -13.78
CA ALA A 288 6.36 -24.69 -14.01
C ALA A 288 5.73 -25.47 -12.87
N PHE A 289 5.99 -25.08 -11.61
CA PHE A 289 5.36 -25.66 -10.44
C PHE A 289 3.83 -25.42 -10.45
N MET A 290 3.41 -24.18 -10.72
CA MET A 290 2.02 -23.74 -10.69
C MET A 290 1.19 -24.30 -11.84
N ALA A 291 1.74 -24.41 -13.05
CA ALA A 291 1.07 -25.00 -14.22
C ALA A 291 0.66 -26.46 -13.99
N ARG A 292 1.41 -27.16 -13.15
CA ARG A 292 1.12 -28.53 -12.74
C ARG A 292 0.20 -28.61 -11.51
N HIS A 293 0.02 -27.50 -10.77
CA HIS A 293 -0.77 -27.38 -9.54
C HIS A 293 -2.20 -26.85 -9.76
N SER A 294 -2.41 -26.01 -10.79
CA SER A 294 -3.67 -25.29 -11.06
C SER A 294 -4.88 -26.19 -11.32
N LYS A 295 -4.68 -27.49 -11.59
CA LYS A 295 -5.78 -28.44 -11.86
C LYS A 295 -6.48 -29.00 -10.61
N ARG A 296 -5.94 -28.79 -9.39
CA ARG A 296 -6.49 -29.42 -8.16
C ARG A 296 -6.97 -28.48 -7.06
N ARG A 297 -6.29 -27.34 -6.82
CA ARG A 297 -6.49 -26.50 -5.60
C ARG A 297 -6.81 -25.02 -5.90
N TYR A 298 -7.39 -24.73 -7.07
CA TYR A 298 -7.66 -23.38 -7.61
C TYR A 298 -6.44 -22.46 -7.83
N GLY A 299 -5.26 -22.80 -7.30
CA GLY A 299 -3.98 -22.16 -7.59
C GLY A 299 -3.90 -20.70 -7.12
N TRP A 300 -2.72 -20.10 -7.30
CA TRP A 300 -2.53 -18.68 -7.05
C TRP A 300 -3.26 -17.87 -8.13
N GLN A 301 -4.11 -16.94 -7.72
CA GLN A 301 -4.94 -16.15 -8.63
C GLN A 301 -4.13 -15.34 -9.65
N GLU A 302 -4.68 -15.17 -10.84
CA GLU A 302 -4.06 -14.33 -11.88
C GLU A 302 -4.31 -12.85 -11.58
N ALA A 303 -3.34 -11.99 -11.89
CA ALA A 303 -3.47 -10.55 -11.70
C ALA A 303 -4.65 -9.96 -12.51
N HIS A 304 -5.39 -9.07 -11.85
CA HIS A 304 -6.42 -8.22 -12.45
C HIS A 304 -5.83 -7.20 -13.43
N GLN A 305 -6.69 -6.66 -14.33
CA GLN A 305 -6.35 -5.67 -15.37
C GLN A 305 -7.14 -4.35 -15.20
#